data_AF-A0A969HK86-F1
#
_entry.id   AF-A0A969HK86-F1
#
_cell.length_a   1.000
_cell.length_b   1.000
_cell.length_c   1.000
_cell.angle_alpha   90.00
_cell.angle_beta   90.00
_cell.angle_gamma   90.00
#
_symmetry.space_group_name_H-M   'P 1'
#
loop_
_entity.id
_entity.type
_entity.pdbx_description
1 polymer ?
#
loop_
_entity_poly.entity_id
_entity_poly.type
_entity_poly.pdbx_seq_one_letter_code
_entity_poly.pdbx_strand_id
1 'polypeptide(L)'
;MITVIEPVFSLSFEGNIWKVLIDDKNDLIALEIRDGERHQTTFALLALHEPQPRWQGFRLDEPWWVGLADFWEGILFFYQYTDIQKPEPLGIYAWDVQGPHRWLGAGRLTLPLSPVRWPAGFQYSGNTPSL
;
A
#
# COMPACT_ATOMS: atom_id res chain seq x y z
N MET A 1 9.32 22.79 -33.53
CA MET A 1 8.03 22.53 -32.87
C MET A 1 8.34 22.13 -31.45
N ILE A 2 7.80 22.82 -30.45
CA ILE A 2 8.00 22.49 -29.02
C ILE A 2 6.73 21.77 -28.58
N THR A 3 6.87 20.56 -28.02
CA THR A 3 5.76 19.81 -27.45
C THR A 3 5.52 20.31 -26.04
N VAL A 4 4.32 20.84 -25.78
CA VAL A 4 3.89 21.22 -24.43
C VAL A 4 3.13 20.02 -23.85
N ILE A 5 3.56 19.54 -22.68
CA ILE A 5 2.90 18.46 -21.96
C ILE A 5 1.93 19.11 -20.97
N GLU A 6 0.62 18.96 -21.21
CA GLU A 6 -0.40 19.38 -20.27
C GLU A 6 -0.66 18.29 -19.23
N PRO A 7 -0.80 18.63 -17.94
CA PRO A 7 -1.08 17.64 -16.90
C PRO A 7 -2.49 17.07 -17.09
N VAL A 8 -2.59 15.73 -17.10
CA VAL A 8 -3.89 15.02 -17.20
C VAL A 8 -4.74 15.24 -15.93
N PHE A 9 -4.09 15.32 -14.77
CA PHE A 9 -4.72 15.67 -13.50
C PHE A 9 -3.72 16.33 -12.55
N SER A 10 -4.23 16.99 -11.52
CA SER A 10 -3.46 17.55 -10.41
C SER A 10 -4.20 17.27 -9.11
N LEU A 11 -3.51 16.63 -8.15
CA LEU A 11 -4.08 16.19 -6.88
C LEU A 11 -3.24 16.74 -5.73
N SER A 12 -3.92 17.10 -4.65
CA SER A 12 -3.30 17.58 -3.41
C SER A 12 -3.54 16.57 -2.29
N PHE A 13 -2.52 16.36 -1.46
CA PHE A 13 -2.58 15.44 -0.33
C PHE A 13 -2.16 16.15 0.97
N GLU A 14 -2.73 15.72 2.09
CA GLU A 14 -2.33 16.19 3.41
C GLU A 14 -1.09 15.44 3.89
N GLY A 15 0.09 15.92 3.45
CA GLY A 15 1.39 15.37 3.84
C GLY A 15 2.36 15.23 2.66
N ASN A 16 3.55 14.71 2.95
CA ASN A 16 4.58 14.46 1.94
C ASN A 16 4.35 13.09 1.30
N ILE A 17 4.37 13.03 -0.03
CA ILE A 17 4.42 11.75 -0.76
C ILE A 17 5.79 11.13 -0.48
N TRP A 18 5.79 10.06 0.29
CA TRP A 18 7.00 9.37 0.75
C TRP A 18 7.40 8.22 -0.17
N LYS A 19 6.42 7.51 -0.72
CA LYS A 19 6.64 6.39 -1.64
C LYS A 19 5.54 6.34 -2.69
N VAL A 20 5.93 5.92 -3.90
CA VAL A 20 5.04 5.67 -5.03
C VAL A 20 5.32 4.25 -5.51
N LEU A 21 4.28 3.44 -5.63
CA LEU A 21 4.34 2.12 -6.24
C LEU A 21 3.37 2.07 -7.42
N ILE A 22 3.78 1.37 -8.47
CA ILE A 22 3.04 1.31 -9.74
C ILE A 22 2.75 -0.16 -10.04
N ASP A 23 1.49 -0.46 -10.28
CA ASP A 23 1.07 -1.72 -10.89
C ASP A 23 0.80 -1.45 -12.37
N ASP A 24 1.82 -1.68 -13.19
CA ASP A 24 1.85 -1.39 -14.62
C ASP A 24 0.83 -2.21 -15.42
N LYS A 25 0.48 -3.40 -14.93
CA LYS A 25 -0.52 -4.26 -15.59
C LYS A 25 -1.94 -3.74 -15.47
N ASN A 26 -2.25 -3.02 -14.39
CA ASN A 26 -3.60 -2.50 -14.13
C ASN A 26 -3.70 -0.98 -14.21
N ASP A 27 -2.61 -0.30 -14.61
CA ASP A 27 -2.51 1.16 -14.68
C ASP A 27 -2.86 1.85 -13.35
N LEU A 28 -2.41 1.26 -12.23
CA LEU A 28 -2.69 1.75 -10.88
C LEU A 28 -1.42 2.31 -10.23
N ILE A 29 -1.62 3.33 -9.40
CA ILE A 29 -0.58 3.94 -8.57
C ILE A 29 -1.04 3.92 -7.11
N ALA A 30 -0.21 3.35 -6.24
CA ALA A 30 -0.37 3.47 -4.80
C ALA A 30 0.61 4.51 -4.25
N LEU A 31 0.11 5.38 -3.37
CA LEU A 31 0.87 6.42 -2.70
C LEU A 31 0.95 6.14 -1.20
N GLU A 32 2.14 6.28 -0.63
CA GLU A 32 2.36 6.42 0.80
C GLU A 32 2.58 7.90 1.10
N ILE A 33 1.77 8.46 1.98
CA ILE A 33 1.78 9.89 2.34
C ILE A 33 2.05 9.99 3.84
N ARG A 34 3.06 10.77 4.23
CA ARG A 34 3.46 10.95 5.62
C ARG A 34 3.31 12.40 6.08
N ASP A 35 2.69 12.57 7.23
CA ASP A 35 2.69 13.79 8.03
C ASP A 35 3.63 13.56 9.22
N GLY A 36 4.81 14.19 9.17
CA GLY A 36 5.81 14.09 10.23
C GLY A 36 5.45 14.82 11.51
N GLU A 37 4.62 15.87 11.44
CA GLU A 37 4.19 16.63 12.62
C GLU A 37 3.15 15.83 13.42
N ARG A 38 2.25 15.14 12.71
CA ARG A 38 1.21 14.30 13.32
C ARG A 38 1.63 12.86 13.56
N HIS A 39 2.83 12.46 13.13
CA HIS A 39 3.28 11.07 13.06
C HIS A 39 2.22 10.16 12.46
N GLN A 40 1.73 10.53 11.27
CA GLN A 40 0.68 9.82 10.57
C GLN A 40 1.09 9.42 9.16
N THR A 41 0.77 8.18 8.81
CA THR A 41 0.90 7.62 7.47
C THR A 41 -0.50 7.36 6.93
N THR A 42 -0.77 7.88 5.74
CA THR A 42 -1.98 7.59 4.99
C THR A 42 -1.63 7.07 3.61
N PHE A 43 -2.58 6.38 2.99
CA PHE A 43 -2.40 5.80 1.69
C PHE A 43 -3.46 6.32 0.72
N ALA A 44 -3.10 6.39 -0.56
CA ALA A 44 -4.04 6.67 -1.65
C ALA A 44 -3.82 5.72 -2.81
N LEU A 45 -4.87 5.46 -3.59
CA LEU A 45 -4.83 4.69 -4.82
C LEU A 45 -5.41 5.52 -5.96
N LEU A 46 -4.63 5.62 -7.02
CA LEU A 46 -4.99 6.32 -8.24
C LEU A 46 -5.06 5.30 -9.39
N ALA A 47 -5.90 5.59 -10.37
CA ALA A 47 -5.82 4.97 -11.68
C ALA A 47 -5.30 6.02 -12.67
N LEU A 48 -4.34 5.66 -13.53
CA LEU A 48 -3.66 6.60 -14.42
C LEU A 48 -4.60 7.33 -15.40
N HIS A 49 -5.74 6.72 -15.70
CA HIS A 49 -6.74 7.22 -16.62
C HIS A 49 -7.92 7.92 -15.93
N GLU A 50 -7.93 7.98 -14.60
CA GLU A 50 -9.01 8.58 -13.81
C GLU A 50 -8.51 9.90 -13.16
N PRO A 51 -9.22 11.02 -13.32
CA PRO A 51 -8.80 12.30 -12.75
C PRO A 51 -8.99 12.40 -11.24
N GLN A 52 -9.60 11.39 -10.62
CA GLN A 52 -9.90 11.32 -9.19
C GLN A 52 -9.28 10.05 -8.59
N PRO A 53 -8.84 10.09 -7.32
CA PRO A 53 -8.41 8.88 -6.61
C PRO A 53 -9.55 7.87 -6.53
N ARG A 54 -9.23 6.58 -6.65
CA ARG A 54 -10.16 5.50 -6.28
C ARG A 54 -10.45 5.53 -4.79
N TRP A 55 -9.42 5.83 -3.99
CA TRP A 55 -9.54 6.17 -2.59
C TRP A 55 -8.32 6.99 -2.13
N GLN A 56 -8.53 7.76 -1.07
CA GLN A 56 -7.49 8.56 -0.43
C GLN A 56 -7.71 8.57 1.09
N GLY A 57 -6.63 8.74 1.85
CA GLY A 57 -6.70 8.84 3.31
C GLY A 57 -6.92 7.50 4.02
N PHE A 58 -6.68 6.36 3.34
CA PHE A 58 -6.71 5.05 3.98
C PHE A 58 -5.62 4.98 5.07
N ARG A 59 -5.93 4.34 6.19
CA ARG A 59 -5.06 4.25 7.37
C ARG A 59 -5.05 2.82 7.88
N LEU A 60 -3.91 2.43 8.41
CA LEU A 60 -3.76 1.22 9.21
C LEU A 60 -3.91 1.58 10.70
N ASP A 61 -4.15 0.56 11.53
CA ASP A 61 -4.30 0.75 12.99
C ASP A 61 -3.04 1.36 13.62
N GLU A 62 -1.86 0.95 13.15
CA GLU A 62 -0.59 1.60 13.50
C GLU A 62 -0.37 2.83 12.61
N PRO A 63 -0.30 4.04 13.19
CA PRO A 63 -0.32 5.27 12.40
C PRO A 63 1.03 5.62 11.76
N TRP A 64 2.17 5.22 12.32
CA TRP A 64 3.46 5.78 11.92
C TRP A 64 4.46 4.74 11.42
N TRP A 65 4.52 3.60 12.11
CA TRP A 65 5.48 2.54 11.83
C TRP A 65 4.94 1.54 10.80
N VAL A 66 4.28 2.07 9.78
CA VAL A 66 3.72 1.32 8.65
C VAL A 66 4.21 1.91 7.33
N GLY A 67 4.08 1.16 6.24
CA GLY A 67 4.35 1.67 4.91
C GLY A 67 4.05 0.67 3.80
N LEU A 68 4.25 1.11 2.57
CA LEU A 68 4.08 0.29 1.37
C LEU A 68 5.30 -0.59 1.12
N ALA A 69 5.09 -1.91 1.05
CA ALA A 69 6.11 -2.88 0.72
C ALA A 69 6.26 -3.06 -0.80
N ASP A 70 5.15 -3.37 -1.50
CA ASP A 70 5.13 -3.66 -2.93
C ASP A 70 3.71 -3.50 -3.49
N PHE A 71 3.56 -3.43 -4.82
CA PHE A 71 2.27 -3.39 -5.51
C PHE A 71 2.34 -4.20 -6.80
N TRP A 72 1.56 -5.28 -6.89
CA TRP A 72 1.62 -6.20 -8.02
C TRP A 72 0.27 -6.84 -8.31
N GLU A 73 -0.18 -6.75 -9.56
CA GLU A 73 -1.41 -7.40 -10.05
C GLU A 73 -2.65 -7.13 -9.18
N GLY A 74 -2.85 -5.87 -8.77
CA GLY A 74 -3.98 -5.46 -7.93
C GLY A 74 -3.82 -5.81 -6.46
N ILE A 75 -2.67 -6.35 -6.03
CA ILE A 75 -2.38 -6.66 -4.63
C ILE A 75 -1.39 -5.67 -4.07
N LEU A 76 -1.86 -4.84 -3.14
CA LEU A 76 -1.04 -3.89 -2.41
C LEU A 76 -0.51 -4.53 -1.14
N PHE A 77 0.80 -4.47 -0.94
CA PHE A 77 1.48 -5.04 0.21
C PHE A 77 1.92 -3.93 1.17
N PHE A 78 1.68 -4.14 2.46
CA PHE A 78 2.06 -3.24 3.55
C PHE A 78 3.03 -3.93 4.50
N TYR A 79 3.94 -3.18 5.09
CA TYR A 79 4.70 -3.62 6.25
C TYR A 79 4.32 -2.81 7.48
N GLN A 80 4.51 -3.40 8.67
CA GLN A 80 4.37 -2.74 9.96
C GLN A 80 5.52 -3.16 10.88
N TYR A 81 6.02 -2.23 11.68
CA TYR A 81 6.97 -2.49 12.77
C TYR A 81 6.29 -2.33 14.13
N THR A 82 6.68 -3.14 15.12
CA THR A 82 6.18 -3.04 16.50
C THR A 82 6.77 -1.87 17.29
N ASP A 83 8.05 -1.56 17.05
CA ASP A 83 8.84 -0.72 17.96
C ASP A 83 10.06 -0.12 17.23
N ILE A 84 10.36 1.15 17.52
CA ILE A 84 11.55 1.88 17.08
C ILE A 84 12.86 1.27 17.56
N GLN A 85 12.85 0.60 18.73
CA GLN A 85 14.05 0.04 19.34
C GLN A 85 14.38 -1.35 18.81
N LYS A 86 13.39 -2.06 18.25
CA LYS A 86 13.53 -3.39 17.67
C LYS A 86 12.68 -3.49 16.41
N PRO A 87 13.22 -3.10 15.24
CA PRO A 87 12.52 -3.15 13.97
C PRO A 87 12.44 -4.61 13.48
N GLU A 88 11.69 -5.44 14.18
CA GLU A 88 11.23 -6.71 13.65
C GLU A 88 9.91 -6.45 12.89
N PRO A 89 9.84 -6.73 11.59
CA PRO A 89 8.59 -6.59 10.86
C PRO A 89 7.55 -7.56 11.45
N LEU A 90 6.40 -7.03 11.87
CA LEU A 90 5.25 -7.81 12.36
C LEU A 90 4.75 -8.79 11.30
N GLY A 91 4.90 -8.40 10.04
CA GLY A 91 4.56 -9.18 8.87
C GLY A 91 4.39 -8.27 7.67
N ILE A 92 4.05 -8.90 6.55
CA ILE A 92 3.50 -8.21 5.40
C ILE A 92 2.02 -8.50 5.32
N TYR A 93 1.24 -7.45 5.15
CA TYR A 93 -0.19 -7.51 4.92
C TYR A 93 -0.46 -7.33 3.44
N ALA A 94 -1.34 -8.15 2.86
CA ALA A 94 -1.73 -8.03 1.47
C ALA A 94 -3.20 -7.62 1.35
N TRP A 95 -3.48 -6.67 0.48
CA TRP A 95 -4.81 -6.13 0.22
C TRP A 95 -5.10 -6.14 -1.28
N ASP A 96 -6.14 -6.87 -1.67
CA ASP A 96 -6.72 -6.82 -3.03
C ASP A 96 -7.49 -5.49 -3.22
N VAL A 97 -7.01 -4.66 -4.14
CA VAL A 97 -7.60 -3.34 -4.45
C VAL A 97 -8.68 -3.39 -5.54
N GLN A 98 -8.88 -4.54 -6.20
CA GLN A 98 -9.91 -4.72 -7.22
C GLN A 98 -11.18 -5.38 -6.68
N GLY A 99 -11.06 -6.15 -5.59
CA GLY A 99 -12.19 -6.74 -4.87
C GLY A 99 -12.77 -5.84 -3.77
N PRO A 100 -13.89 -6.26 -3.14
CA PRO A 100 -14.40 -5.61 -1.93
C PRO A 100 -13.38 -5.77 -0.81
N HIS A 101 -12.60 -4.72 -0.53
CA HIS A 101 -11.69 -4.52 0.61
C HIS A 101 -11.29 -5.80 1.35
N ARG A 102 -10.58 -6.71 0.68
CA ARG A 102 -10.29 -8.04 1.24
C ARG A 102 -8.83 -8.11 1.68
N TRP A 103 -8.65 -8.25 2.98
CA TRP A 103 -7.38 -8.68 3.58
C TRP A 103 -7.06 -10.11 3.12
N LEU A 104 -5.92 -10.28 2.46
CA LEU A 104 -5.45 -11.58 1.96
C LEU A 104 -4.60 -12.34 2.99
N GLY A 105 -4.07 -11.65 4.01
CA GLY A 105 -3.37 -12.26 5.13
C GLY A 105 -2.26 -11.37 5.69
N ALA A 106 -1.71 -11.79 6.84
CA ALA A 106 -0.51 -11.24 7.46
C ALA A 106 0.50 -12.38 7.66
N GLY A 107 1.76 -12.20 7.25
CA GLY A 107 2.78 -13.24 7.38
C GLY A 107 4.19 -12.68 7.56
N ARG A 108 5.03 -13.37 8.34
CA ARG A 108 6.44 -13.01 8.52
C ARG A 108 7.22 -13.49 7.29
N LEU A 109 7.68 -12.56 6.45
CA LEU A 109 8.45 -12.89 5.26
C LEU A 109 9.85 -13.38 5.66
N THR A 110 10.04 -14.69 5.63
CA THR A 110 11.37 -15.31 5.64
C THR A 110 11.73 -15.58 4.19
N LEU A 111 12.42 -14.63 3.54
CA LEU A 111 12.87 -14.80 2.16
C LEU A 111 13.90 -15.96 2.09
N PRO A 112 13.77 -16.83 1.08
CA PRO A 112 14.82 -16.86 0.08
C PRO A 112 14.24 -16.45 -1.28
N LEU A 113 15.02 -15.65 -2.01
CA LEU A 113 14.69 -15.09 -3.32
C LEU A 113 14.26 -16.20 -4.32
N SER A 114 12.96 -16.34 -4.58
CA SER A 114 12.33 -17.05 -5.71
C SER A 114 10.82 -16.76 -5.76
N PRO A 115 10.17 -16.85 -6.94
CA PRO A 115 9.07 -15.97 -7.33
C PRO A 115 7.79 -16.33 -6.58
N VAL A 116 7.22 -15.36 -5.88
CA VAL A 116 5.98 -15.54 -5.13
C VAL A 116 4.82 -15.79 -6.12
N ARG A 117 4.23 -16.98 -6.05
CA ARG A 117 2.86 -17.26 -6.53
C ARG A 117 1.95 -17.33 -5.31
N TRP A 118 0.78 -16.69 -5.37
CA TRP A 118 -0.29 -16.85 -4.37
C TRP A 118 -1.53 -17.57 -4.95
N PRO A 119 -1.64 -18.90 -4.82
CA PRO A 119 -2.86 -19.66 -5.14
C PRO A 119 -3.48 -20.36 -3.92
N ALA A 120 -4.70 -20.89 -4.10
CA ALA A 120 -5.59 -21.42 -3.07
C ALA A 120 -4.95 -22.40 -2.08
N GLY A 121 -5.24 -22.20 -0.79
CA GLY A 121 -4.74 -23.03 0.32
C GLY A 121 -4.07 -22.27 1.47
N PHE A 122 -4.11 -20.93 1.47
CA PHE A 122 -3.48 -20.14 2.52
C PHE A 122 -4.18 -20.31 3.87
N GLN A 123 -3.55 -21.04 4.79
CA GLN A 123 -4.06 -21.22 6.15
C GLN A 123 -3.55 -20.10 7.06
N TYR A 124 -4.51 -19.40 7.62
CA TYR A 124 -4.35 -18.35 8.61
C TYR A 124 -4.29 -18.94 10.03
N SER A 125 -3.35 -18.48 10.85
CA SER A 125 -3.38 -18.64 12.30
C SER A 125 -3.16 -17.29 12.97
N GLY A 126 -4.24 -16.54 13.17
CA GLY A 126 -4.25 -15.26 13.88
C GLY A 126 -5.70 -14.86 14.15
N ASN A 127 -5.97 -13.86 14.98
CA ASN A 127 -7.33 -13.35 15.17
C ASN A 127 -7.57 -12.17 14.24
N THR A 128 -8.63 -12.23 13.43
CA THR A 128 -9.09 -11.13 12.58
C THR A 128 -9.37 -9.91 13.47
N PRO A 129 -8.86 -8.70 13.18
CA PRO A 129 -9.30 -7.51 13.90
C PRO A 129 -10.76 -7.25 13.58
N SER A 130 -11.59 -7.13 14.62
CA SER A 130 -12.99 -6.76 14.51
C SER A 130 -13.10 -5.28 14.12
N LEU A 131 -13.93 -4.99 13.11
CA LEU A 131 -14.38 -3.64 12.75
C LEU A 131 -15.13 -2.95 13.90
#